data_AF-A0A5D0N5I0-F1
#
_entry.id   AF-A0A5D0N5I0-F1
#
_cell.length_a   1.000
_cell.length_b   1.000
_cell.length_c   1.000
_cell.angle_alpha   90.00
_cell.angle_beta   90.00
_cell.angle_gamma   90.00
#
_symmetry.space_group_name_H-M   'P 1'
#
loop_
_entity.id
_entity.type
_entity.pdbx_description
1 polymer ?
#
loop_
_entity_poly.entity_id
_entity_poly.type
_entity_poly.pdbx_seq_one_letter_code
_entity_poly.pdbx_strand_id
1 'polypeptide(L)'
;MSALLGDMSTDRCWQLEHEGASYEMRALTSRDVAAAVHAGSPEEARAALVRAVLGRAPGEENPDEGMSAAVAASLAEHDRGAEILLACTCAHCGAEWEDVLDVARFVTAEIAHHGVRLLTDVAELARAFGWSEHAILDLPDARRRAYLALTAG
;
A
#
# COMPACT_ATOMS: atom_id res chain seq x y z
N MET A 1 -7.31 13.72 19.38
CA MET A 1 -7.58 13.26 18.00
C MET A 1 -6.74 12.03 17.71
N SER A 2 -7.14 10.87 18.26
CA SER A 2 -6.31 9.64 18.28
C SER A 2 -7.14 8.42 17.85
N ALA A 3 -7.93 8.55 16.78
CA ALA A 3 -8.84 7.51 16.31
C ALA A 3 -8.90 7.40 14.77
N LEU A 4 -7.76 7.58 14.09
CA LEU A 4 -7.69 7.42 12.62
C LEU A 4 -6.93 6.18 12.16
N LEU A 5 -6.34 5.42 13.07
CA LEU A 5 -5.80 4.11 12.75
C LEU A 5 -6.79 3.08 13.31
N GLY A 6 -7.86 2.86 12.55
CA GLY A 6 -8.64 1.63 12.72
C GLY A 6 -7.69 0.43 12.61
N ASP A 7 -8.02 -0.65 13.31
CA ASP A 7 -7.20 -1.86 13.38
C ASP A 7 -6.71 -2.30 11.97
N MET A 8 -5.44 -2.02 11.69
CA MET A 8 -4.77 -2.39 10.44
C MET A 8 -4.21 -3.82 10.52
N SER A 9 -4.67 -4.64 11.47
CA SER A 9 -4.27 -6.05 11.58
C SER A 9 -4.44 -6.76 10.22
N THR A 10 -3.38 -7.43 9.79
CA THR A 10 -3.34 -8.23 8.56
C THR A 10 -3.96 -9.62 8.75
N ASP A 11 -4.30 -10.00 9.98
CA ASP A 11 -4.98 -11.28 10.33
C ASP A 11 -6.50 -11.11 10.32
N ARG A 12 -7.04 -10.49 9.28
CA ARG A 12 -8.49 -10.39 9.09
C ARG A 12 -8.96 -11.56 8.24
N CYS A 13 -9.64 -12.50 8.89
CA CYS A 13 -10.38 -13.56 8.22
C CYS A 13 -11.89 -13.38 8.45
N TRP A 14 -12.69 -13.68 7.44
CA TRP A 14 -14.15 -13.71 7.51
C TRP A 14 -14.70 -14.82 6.63
N GLN A 15 -16.01 -15.04 6.66
CA GLN A 15 -16.67 -16.09 5.89
C GLN A 15 -17.49 -15.50 4.75
N LEU A 16 -17.49 -16.20 3.61
CA LEU A 16 -18.37 -15.93 2.47
C LEU A 16 -19.23 -17.15 2.20
N GLU A 17 -20.54 -16.93 2.15
CA GLU A 17 -21.49 -17.93 1.67
C GLU A 17 -21.72 -17.75 0.16
N HIS A 18 -21.53 -18.81 -0.61
CA HIS A 18 -21.77 -18.81 -2.05
C HIS A 18 -22.25 -20.19 -2.50
N GLU A 19 -23.35 -20.23 -3.25
CA GLU A 19 -23.96 -21.47 -3.77
C GLU A 19 -24.21 -22.56 -2.70
N GLY A 20 -24.50 -22.16 -1.46
CA GLY A 20 -24.74 -23.07 -0.34
C GLY A 20 -23.47 -23.67 0.29
N ALA A 21 -22.28 -23.22 -0.11
CA ALA A 21 -21.01 -23.52 0.53
C ALA A 21 -20.46 -22.29 1.27
N SER A 22 -19.70 -22.52 2.35
CA SER A 22 -18.99 -21.47 3.11
C SER A 22 -17.51 -21.50 2.78
N TYR A 23 -16.93 -20.33 2.54
CA TYR A 23 -15.52 -20.14 2.23
C TYR A 23 -14.88 -19.21 3.25
N GLU A 24 -13.75 -19.63 3.81
CA GLU A 24 -12.91 -18.73 4.60
C GLU A 24 -12.15 -17.79 3.67
N MET A 25 -12.22 -16.50 3.97
CA MET A 25 -11.55 -15.43 3.25
C MET A 25 -10.55 -14.75 4.16
N ARG A 26 -9.50 -14.18 3.57
CA ARG A 26 -8.58 -13.25 4.22
C ARG A 26 -8.42 -11.95 3.44
N ALA A 27 -8.03 -10.88 4.14
CA ALA A 27 -7.64 -9.63 3.49
C ALA A 27 -6.46 -9.81 2.52
N LEU A 28 -6.45 -8.99 1.47
CA LEU A 28 -5.32 -8.93 0.53
C LEU A 28 -4.13 -8.24 1.19
N THR A 29 -2.94 -8.71 0.84
CA THR A 29 -1.67 -8.08 1.22
C THR A 29 -0.99 -7.48 -0.01
N SER A 30 -0.03 -6.58 0.22
CA SER A 30 0.81 -6.05 -0.86
C SER A 30 1.57 -7.15 -1.62
N ARG A 31 1.83 -8.30 -0.98
CA ARG A 31 2.47 -9.46 -1.62
C ARG A 31 1.54 -10.14 -2.63
N ASP A 32 0.24 -10.21 -2.34
CA ASP A 32 -0.75 -10.79 -3.25
C ASP A 32 -0.88 -9.95 -4.53
N VAL A 33 -0.94 -8.63 -4.35
CA VAL A 33 -0.94 -7.67 -5.48
C VAL A 33 0.36 -7.78 -6.29
N ALA A 34 1.51 -7.82 -5.63
CA ALA A 34 2.80 -7.97 -6.30
C ALA A 34 2.91 -9.29 -7.09
N ALA A 35 2.35 -10.39 -6.59
CA ALA A 35 2.29 -11.65 -7.33
C ALA A 35 1.41 -11.53 -8.59
N ALA A 36 0.28 -10.84 -8.49
CA ALA A 36 -0.66 -10.64 -9.60
C ALA A 36 -0.08 -9.74 -10.73
N VAL A 37 0.89 -8.86 -10.43
CA VAL A 37 1.58 -8.04 -11.45
C VAL A 37 2.29 -8.89 -12.51
N HIS A 38 2.70 -10.11 -12.16
CA HIS A 38 3.38 -11.01 -13.08
C HIS A 38 2.44 -11.85 -13.94
N ALA A 39 1.12 -11.70 -13.81
CA ALA A 39 0.15 -12.38 -14.66
C ALA A 39 0.23 -11.90 -16.11
N GLY A 40 -0.10 -12.78 -17.06
CA GLY A 40 -0.06 -12.49 -18.49
C GLY A 40 -1.26 -11.70 -18.98
N SER A 41 -2.36 -11.66 -18.21
CA SER A 41 -3.56 -10.88 -18.52
C SER A 41 -4.29 -10.37 -17.26
N PRO A 42 -5.19 -9.38 -17.40
CA PRO A 42 -6.05 -8.92 -16.31
C PRO A 42 -6.92 -10.03 -15.69
N GLU A 43 -7.40 -10.98 -16.49
CA GLU A 43 -8.20 -12.12 -16.04
C GLU A 43 -7.37 -13.07 -15.19
N GLU A 44 -6.14 -13.38 -15.60
CA GLU A 44 -5.20 -14.18 -14.83
C GLU A 44 -4.82 -13.49 -13.50
N ALA A 45 -4.61 -12.17 -13.53
CA ALA A 45 -4.36 -11.37 -12.34
C ALA A 45 -5.54 -11.42 -11.36
N ARG A 46 -6.77 -11.23 -11.86
CA ARG A 46 -8.00 -11.32 -11.05
C ARG A 46 -8.15 -12.70 -10.43
N ALA A 47 -7.97 -13.76 -11.21
CA ALA A 47 -8.06 -15.14 -10.70
C ALA A 47 -6.99 -15.40 -9.61
N ALA A 48 -5.78 -14.88 -9.77
CA ALA A 48 -4.74 -14.98 -8.76
C ALA A 48 -5.11 -14.26 -7.45
N LEU A 49 -5.68 -13.06 -7.53
CA LEU A 49 -6.14 -12.32 -6.36
C LEU A 49 -7.31 -13.02 -5.65
N VAL A 50 -8.28 -13.56 -6.40
CA VAL A 50 -9.40 -14.30 -5.82
C VAL A 50 -8.91 -15.58 -5.12
N ARG A 51 -7.97 -16.33 -5.72
CA ARG A 51 -7.35 -17.48 -5.04
C ARG A 51 -6.64 -17.08 -3.76
N ALA A 52 -5.87 -15.99 -3.79
CA ALA A 52 -5.13 -15.51 -2.64
C ALA A 52 -6.07 -15.19 -1.46
N VAL A 53 -7.20 -14.53 -1.74
CA VAL A 53 -8.23 -14.19 -0.75
C VAL A 53 -8.88 -15.44 -0.17
N LEU A 54 -9.14 -16.46 -0.98
CA LEU A 54 -9.69 -17.74 -0.55
C LEU A 54 -8.64 -18.68 0.10
N GLY A 55 -7.40 -18.22 0.29
CA GLY A 55 -6.30 -19.03 0.84
C GLY A 55 -5.86 -20.21 -0.05
N ARG A 56 -6.20 -20.18 -1.34
CA ARG A 56 -5.92 -21.25 -2.31
C ARG A 56 -4.51 -21.14 -2.90
N ALA A 57 -3.90 -22.28 -3.19
CA ALA A 57 -2.56 -22.33 -3.78
C ALA A 57 -2.57 -21.95 -5.27
N PRO A 58 -1.44 -21.43 -5.81
CA PRO A 58 -1.29 -21.23 -7.25
C PRO A 58 -1.48 -22.55 -8.03
N GLY A 59 -2.30 -22.52 -9.08
CA GLY A 59 -2.57 -23.70 -9.93
C GLY A 59 -3.83 -24.49 -9.57
N GLU A 60 -4.51 -24.13 -8.48
CA GLU A 60 -5.90 -24.56 -8.26
C GLU A 60 -6.84 -23.98 -9.33
N GLU A 61 -7.96 -24.67 -9.57
CA GLU A 61 -8.96 -24.30 -10.56
C GLU A 61 -9.36 -22.82 -10.43
N ASN A 62 -9.41 -22.13 -11.58
CA ASN A 62 -9.77 -20.73 -11.60
C ASN A 62 -11.21 -20.59 -11.08
N PRO A 63 -11.47 -19.66 -10.16
CA PRO A 63 -12.84 -19.34 -9.77
C PRO A 63 -13.60 -18.88 -11.01
N ASP A 64 -14.86 -19.30 -11.13
CA ASP A 64 -15.73 -18.78 -12.18
C ASP A 64 -16.06 -17.30 -11.93
N GLU A 65 -16.80 -16.71 -12.88
CA GLU A 65 -17.17 -15.30 -12.78
C GLU A 65 -18.11 -15.02 -11.59
N GLY A 66 -18.98 -15.98 -11.24
CA GLY A 66 -19.91 -15.86 -10.11
C GLY A 66 -19.19 -15.77 -8.77
N MET A 67 -18.25 -16.69 -8.53
CA MET A 67 -17.39 -16.68 -7.36
C MET A 67 -16.50 -15.44 -7.34
N SER A 68 -15.92 -15.05 -8.48
CA SER A 68 -15.08 -13.87 -8.58
C SER A 68 -15.83 -12.58 -8.24
N ALA A 69 -17.10 -12.46 -8.64
CA ALA A 69 -17.95 -11.34 -8.27
C ALA A 69 -18.33 -11.37 -6.78
N ALA A 70 -18.66 -12.54 -6.22
CA ALA A 70 -18.99 -12.70 -4.81
C ALA A 70 -17.81 -12.34 -3.89
N VAL A 71 -16.60 -12.77 -4.24
CA VAL A 71 -15.38 -12.41 -3.52
C VAL A 71 -15.11 -10.91 -3.58
N ALA A 72 -15.26 -10.29 -4.75
CA ALA A 72 -15.07 -8.84 -4.90
C ALA A 72 -16.05 -8.03 -4.03
N ALA A 73 -17.33 -8.41 -4.02
CA ALA A 73 -18.33 -7.77 -3.16
C ALA A 73 -18.02 -7.95 -1.67
N SER A 74 -17.63 -9.16 -1.26
CA SER A 74 -17.30 -9.45 0.13
C SER A 74 -16.06 -8.70 0.62
N LEU A 75 -15.03 -8.56 -0.23
CA LEU A 75 -13.86 -7.73 0.05
C LEU A 75 -14.22 -6.26 0.26
N ALA A 76 -15.08 -5.70 -0.59
CA ALA A 76 -15.50 -4.30 -0.45
C ALA A 76 -16.23 -4.03 0.89
N GLU A 77 -16.93 -5.02 1.43
CA GLU A 77 -17.66 -4.91 2.69
C GLU A 77 -16.77 -5.14 3.92
N HIS A 78 -15.85 -6.10 3.86
CA HIS A 78 -15.11 -6.56 5.04
C HIS A 78 -13.66 -6.04 5.10
N ASP A 79 -13.06 -5.73 3.95
CA ASP A 79 -11.68 -5.24 3.86
C ASP A 79 -11.64 -3.73 3.67
N ARG A 80 -11.58 -3.00 4.80
CA ARG A 80 -11.39 -1.53 4.80
C ARG A 80 -10.12 -1.06 4.09
N GLY A 81 -9.15 -1.96 3.86
CA GLY A 81 -7.94 -1.65 3.11
C GLY A 81 -8.09 -1.79 1.60
N ALA A 82 -9.20 -2.38 1.11
CA ALA A 82 -9.43 -2.56 -0.31
C ALA A 82 -9.71 -1.24 -1.04
N GLU A 83 -10.41 -0.31 -0.38
CA GLU A 83 -10.66 1.05 -0.88
C GLU A 83 -10.59 2.04 0.28
N ILE A 84 -9.64 2.99 0.21
CA ILE A 84 -9.47 4.03 1.22
C ILE A 84 -10.05 5.33 0.68
N LEU A 85 -11.11 5.82 1.31
CA LEU A 85 -11.76 7.08 0.95
C LEU A 85 -11.27 8.22 1.85
N LEU A 86 -10.90 9.33 1.23
CA LEU A 86 -10.51 10.57 1.89
C LEU A 86 -11.71 11.51 1.90
N ALA A 87 -12.27 11.75 3.08
CA ALA A 87 -13.25 12.81 3.28
C ALA A 87 -12.57 14.17 3.17
N CYS A 88 -12.98 14.95 2.19
CA CYS A 88 -12.40 16.25 1.86
C CYS A 88 -13.42 17.37 2.02
N THR A 89 -12.96 18.53 2.45
CA THR A 89 -13.79 19.73 2.60
C THR A 89 -13.11 20.91 1.94
N CYS A 90 -13.83 21.64 1.10
CA CYS A 90 -13.29 22.82 0.43
C CYS A 90 -13.16 23.97 1.45
N ALA A 91 -11.94 24.46 1.66
CA ALA A 91 -11.68 25.57 2.58
C ALA A 91 -12.37 26.89 2.16
N HIS A 92 -12.80 27.03 0.91
CA HIS A 92 -13.44 28.25 0.41
C HIS A 92 -14.98 28.23 0.52
N CYS A 93 -15.63 27.13 0.11
CA CYS A 93 -17.09 27.05 0.04
C CYS A 93 -17.73 26.02 0.97
N GLY A 94 -16.94 25.21 1.68
CA GLY A 94 -17.44 24.17 2.58
C GLY A 94 -18.02 22.95 1.89
N ALA A 95 -17.93 22.84 0.56
CA ALA A 95 -18.36 21.64 -0.15
C ALA A 95 -17.57 20.41 0.31
N GLU A 96 -18.28 19.30 0.51
CA GLU A 96 -17.72 18.02 0.93
C GLU A 96 -17.72 17.04 -0.25
N TRP A 97 -16.65 16.24 -0.35
CA TRP A 97 -16.55 15.14 -1.29
C TRP A 97 -15.68 14.03 -0.70
N GLU A 98 -15.78 12.84 -1.30
CA GLU A 98 -14.88 11.72 -1.03
C GLU A 98 -14.00 11.49 -2.25
N ASP A 99 -12.73 11.17 -2.01
CA ASP A 99 -11.77 10.83 -3.07
C ASP A 99 -11.06 9.52 -2.72
N VAL A 100 -10.69 8.73 -3.73
CA VAL A 100 -10.02 7.44 -3.53
C VAL A 100 -8.52 7.66 -3.37
N LEU A 101 -7.96 7.21 -2.25
CA LEU A 101 -6.52 7.16 -2.07
C LEU A 101 -5.95 5.93 -2.78
N ASP A 102 -5.34 6.15 -3.93
CA ASP A 102 -4.45 5.16 -4.55
C ASP A 102 -3.17 5.03 -3.72
N VAL A 103 -3.19 4.11 -2.75
CA VAL A 103 -2.09 3.85 -1.82
C VAL A 103 -0.81 3.46 -2.55
N ALA A 104 -0.93 2.64 -3.60
CA ALA A 104 0.24 2.15 -4.34
C ALA A 104 0.95 3.31 -5.05
N ARG A 105 0.18 4.16 -5.74
CA ARG A 105 0.71 5.36 -6.38
C ARG A 105 1.27 6.34 -5.36
N PHE A 106 0.54 6.61 -4.27
CA PHE A 106 0.96 7.54 -3.23
C PHE A 106 2.28 7.12 -2.59
N VAL A 107 2.37 5.89 -2.08
CA VAL A 107 3.58 5.38 -1.41
C VAL A 107 4.77 5.33 -2.38
N THR A 108 4.55 4.92 -3.62
CA THR A 108 5.62 4.90 -4.63
C THR A 108 6.16 6.30 -4.91
N ALA A 109 5.27 7.30 -5.05
CA ALA A 109 5.66 8.68 -5.25
C ALA A 109 6.44 9.24 -4.05
N GLU A 110 5.99 8.97 -2.83
CA GLU A 110 6.68 9.39 -1.60
C GLU A 110 8.08 8.76 -1.50
N ILE A 111 8.20 7.45 -1.74
CA ILE A 111 9.51 6.75 -1.73
C ILE A 111 10.46 7.37 -2.76
N ALA A 112 9.98 7.63 -3.98
CA ALA A 112 10.78 8.26 -5.02
C ALA A 112 11.24 9.67 -4.62
N HIS A 113 10.33 10.48 -4.07
CA HIS A 113 10.65 11.82 -3.59
C HIS A 113 11.68 11.80 -2.44
N HIS A 114 11.50 10.92 -1.47
CA HIS A 114 12.45 10.72 -0.37
C HIS A 114 13.81 10.24 -0.85
N GLY A 115 13.86 9.36 -1.86
CA GLY A 115 15.11 8.89 -2.45
C GLY A 115 15.92 10.03 -3.09
N VAL A 116 15.27 10.87 -3.90
CA VAL A 116 15.92 12.03 -4.53
C VAL A 116 16.43 13.02 -3.47
N ARG A 117 15.63 13.30 -2.44
CA ARG A 117 16.05 14.16 -1.33
C ARG A 117 17.24 13.58 -0.57
N LEU A 118 17.21 12.29 -0.24
CA LEU A 118 18.32 11.64 0.47
C LEU A 118 19.62 11.71 -0.34
N LEU A 119 19.57 11.53 -1.66
CA LEU A 119 20.74 11.67 -2.52
C LEU A 119 21.29 13.11 -2.52
N THR A 120 20.41 14.11 -2.53
CA THR A 120 20.78 15.53 -2.45
C THR A 120 21.47 15.83 -1.12
N ASP A 121 20.88 15.36 -0.02
CA ASP A 121 21.42 15.47 1.33
C ASP A 121 22.81 14.83 1.44
N VAL A 122 22.98 13.62 0.90
CA VAL A 122 24.26 12.91 0.87
C VAL A 122 25.31 13.70 0.10
N ALA A 123 24.96 14.20 -1.10
CA ALA A 123 25.87 14.96 -1.93
C ALA A 123 26.31 16.28 -1.25
N GLU A 124 25.40 16.96 -0.58
CA GLU A 124 25.69 18.18 0.17
C GLU A 124 26.66 17.93 1.33
N LEU A 125 26.39 16.90 2.13
CA LEU A 125 27.25 16.53 3.27
C LEU A 125 28.62 16.03 2.82
N ALA A 126 28.68 15.22 1.76
CA ALA A 126 29.95 14.75 1.19
C ALA A 126 30.80 15.93 0.70
N ARG A 127 30.18 16.91 0.04
CA ARG A 127 30.86 18.12 -0.44
C ARG A 127 31.35 19.02 0.71
N ALA A 128 30.56 19.17 1.76
CA ALA A 128 30.88 20.06 2.88
C ALA A 128 31.93 19.48 3.83
N PHE A 129 31.86 18.18 4.11
CA PHE A 129 32.68 17.54 5.15
C PHE A 129 33.67 16.50 4.62
N GLY A 130 33.60 16.14 3.35
CA GLY A 130 34.50 15.16 2.72
C GLY A 130 34.24 13.71 3.14
N TRP A 131 33.10 13.43 3.78
CA TRP A 131 32.74 12.08 4.21
C TRP A 131 32.29 11.21 3.03
N SER A 132 32.50 9.89 3.15
CA SER A 132 31.95 8.94 2.19
C SER A 132 30.44 8.82 2.34
N GLU A 133 29.76 8.46 1.24
CA GLU A 133 28.32 8.17 1.24
C GLU A 133 27.95 7.16 2.34
N HIS A 134 28.73 6.10 2.48
CA HIS A 134 28.52 5.08 3.51
C HIS A 134 28.54 5.68 4.93
N ALA A 135 29.56 6.48 5.25
CA ALA A 135 29.66 7.13 6.56
C ALA A 135 28.49 8.11 6.82
N ILE A 136 27.97 8.76 5.78
CA ILE A 136 26.82 9.66 5.87
C ILE A 136 25.52 8.87 6.08
N LEU A 137 25.34 7.75 5.39
CA LEU A 137 24.16 6.90 5.50
C LEU A 137 24.08 6.19 6.86
N ASP A 138 25.23 5.84 7.44
CA ASP A 138 25.33 5.26 8.79
C ASP A 138 24.94 6.24 9.91
N LEU A 139 24.92 7.56 9.64
CA LEU A 139 24.42 8.52 10.61
C LEU A 139 22.91 8.32 10.84
N PRO A 140 22.46 8.35 12.10
CA PRO A 140 21.03 8.47 12.41
C PRO A 140 20.44 9.71 11.72
N ASP A 141 19.22 9.59 11.23
CA ASP A 141 18.54 10.61 10.43
C ASP A 141 18.50 12.00 11.10
N ALA A 142 18.25 12.04 12.41
CA ALA A 142 18.29 13.28 13.20
C ALA A 142 19.67 13.96 13.17
N ARG A 143 20.76 13.17 13.20
CA ARG A 143 22.13 13.69 13.18
C ARG A 143 22.52 14.18 11.78
N ARG A 144 22.11 13.46 10.74
CA ARG A 144 22.28 13.89 9.34
C ARG A 144 21.61 15.25 9.09
N ARG A 145 20.36 15.43 9.54
CA ARG A 145 19.65 16.72 9.47
C ARG A 145 20.35 17.84 10.21
N ALA A 146 20.93 17.56 11.39
CA ALA A 146 21.68 18.56 12.14
C ALA A 146 22.91 19.06 11.37
N TYR A 147 23.64 18.16 10.69
CA TYR A 147 24.77 18.57 9.84
C TYR A 147 24.35 19.34 8.60
N LEU A 148 23.23 18.97 7.95
CA LEU A 148 22.67 19.73 6.82
C LEU A 148 22.28 21.16 7.22
N ALA A 149 21.77 21.35 8.44
CA ALA A 149 21.47 22.69 8.93
C ALA A 149 22.72 23.57 9.08
N LEU A 150 23.91 22.97 9.24
CA LEU A 150 25.19 23.69 9.30
C LEU A 150 25.73 24.05 7.91
N THR A 151 25.27 23.40 6.85
CA THR A 151 25.72 23.63 5.46
C THR A 151 24.85 24.63 4.72
N ALA A 152 23.61 24.84 5.16
CA ALA A 152 22.64 25.80 4.60
C ALA A 152 22.94 27.29 4.94
N GLY A 153 24.22 27.64 5.19
CA GLY A 153 24.69 28.99 5.51
C GLY A 153 25.19 29.78 4.31
#